data_AF-A0AAN8X7Q5-F1
#
_entry.id   AF-A0AAN8X7Q5-F1
#
_cell.length_a   1.000
_cell.length_b   1.000
_cell.length_c   1.000
_cell.angle_alpha   90.00
_cell.angle_beta   90.00
_cell.angle_gamma   90.00
#
_symmetry.space_group_name_H-M   'P 1'
#
loop_
_entity.id
_entity.type
_entity.pdbx_description
1 polymer ?
#
loop_
_entity_poly.entity_id
_entity_poly.type
_entity_poly.pdbx_seq_one_letter_code
_entity_poly.pdbx_strand_id
1 'polypeptide(L)'
;MTPTAPPSTARIVEIATKVIEFVCSEESVDIEALRKAFFTQMERAEMRLRGIEMFLGLVQKSNFLPSVRLTIINGWLGLLPFAPKNTLLLPDCLENIPLVPVYQRAVLRASWARVWEWVVSELRAHVLKAEQYCVAAHSTGRLVKSRENPSCKDSNLSSRDHNILASMPLSRFILALVCLSTRAHGGSDLSLLISGGLLALMQTLLRLIGPSNSSPSVRNEDKENVVAIFEEAAKKPRMPPPPLSGPELAAMMKVGTRVVRGIDWKWGDQDGPYPGEGTVIGELGEDGWIRVQWDNGSTNSYRMGKESKYDLKLVDSPIPPAPESDSDTDEEE
;
A
#
# COMPACT_ATOMS: atom_id res chain seq x y z
N MET A 1 10.48 45.65 10.26
CA MET A 1 10.27 45.90 8.82
C MET A 1 11.11 47.11 8.45
N THR A 2 12.30 46.90 7.89
CA THR A 2 13.11 47.99 7.36
C THR A 2 12.44 48.53 6.09
N PRO A 3 12.24 49.85 5.96
CA PRO A 3 11.68 50.42 4.75
C PRO A 3 12.65 50.14 3.61
N THR A 4 12.16 49.50 2.55
CA THR A 4 12.92 49.30 1.30
C THR A 4 13.46 50.65 0.84
N ALA A 5 14.79 50.76 0.76
CA ALA A 5 15.46 51.95 0.29
C ALA A 5 14.90 52.38 -1.08
N PRO A 6 14.72 53.69 -1.33
CA PRO A 6 14.22 54.17 -2.61
C PRO A 6 15.08 53.61 -3.75
N PRO A 7 14.47 53.21 -4.88
CA PRO A 7 15.23 52.69 -6.01
C PRO A 7 16.28 53.72 -6.43
N SER A 8 17.50 53.25 -6.73
CA SER A 8 18.59 54.14 -7.11
C SER A 8 18.20 55.00 -8.30
N THR A 9 18.60 56.26 -8.30
CA THR A 9 18.31 57.22 -9.38
C THR A 9 18.72 56.67 -10.74
N ALA A 10 19.81 55.89 -10.79
CA ALA A 10 20.26 55.17 -11.97
C ALA A 10 19.22 54.18 -12.53
N ARG A 11 18.52 53.44 -11.66
CA ARG A 11 17.49 52.47 -12.07
C ARG A 11 16.21 53.16 -12.57
N ILE A 12 15.87 54.31 -12.00
CA ILE A 12 14.74 55.12 -12.48
C ILE A 12 15.06 55.66 -13.88
N VAL A 13 16.26 56.18 -14.08
CA VAL A 13 16.73 56.67 -15.39
C VAL A 13 16.77 55.53 -16.41
N GLU A 14 17.28 54.35 -16.05
CA GLU A 14 17.32 53.18 -16.94
C GLU A 14 15.92 52.75 -17.42
N ILE A 15 14.94 52.70 -16.50
CA ILE A 15 13.56 52.36 -16.84
C ILE A 15 12.95 53.46 -17.73
N ALA A 16 13.15 54.73 -17.40
CA ALA A 16 12.65 55.84 -18.19
C ALA A 16 13.22 55.81 -19.62
N THR A 17 14.52 55.54 -19.79
CA THR A 17 15.15 55.41 -21.11
C THR A 17 14.55 54.25 -21.91
N LYS A 18 14.34 53.08 -21.30
CA LYS A 18 13.68 51.93 -21.95
C LYS A 18 12.24 52.23 -22.38
N VAL A 19 11.49 52.98 -21.56
CA VAL A 19 10.12 53.40 -21.90
C VAL A 19 10.14 54.39 -23.05
N ILE A 20 11.05 55.37 -23.03
CA ILE A 20 11.21 56.35 -24.12
C ILE A 20 11.62 55.62 -25.41
N GLU A 21 12.57 54.69 -25.33
CA GLU A 21 13.02 53.88 -26.47
C GLU A 21 11.89 53.03 -27.05
N PHE A 22 11.05 52.42 -26.21
CA PHE A 22 9.85 51.69 -26.65
C PHE A 22 8.76 52.60 -27.27
N VAL A 23 8.58 53.81 -26.74
CA VAL A 23 7.58 54.77 -27.27
C VAL A 23 8.06 55.43 -28.55
N CYS A 24 9.37 55.68 -28.66
CA CYS A 24 10.00 56.32 -29.80
C CYS A 24 10.50 55.33 -30.87
N SER A 25 10.50 54.03 -30.59
CA SER A 25 10.83 53.02 -31.60
C SER A 25 9.78 53.04 -32.70
N GLU A 26 10.21 53.31 -33.94
CA GLU A 26 9.37 53.23 -35.14
C GLU A 26 9.00 51.79 -35.53
N GLU A 27 9.44 50.78 -34.76
CA GLU A 27 8.95 49.42 -34.90
C GLU A 27 7.46 49.40 -34.60
N SER A 28 6.66 49.15 -35.65
CA SER A 28 5.23 48.98 -35.55
C SER A 28 4.91 47.75 -34.72
N VAL A 29 4.80 47.92 -33.40
CA VAL A 29 4.24 46.90 -32.51
C VAL A 29 2.86 46.58 -33.07
N ASP A 30 2.68 45.35 -33.56
CA ASP A 30 1.41 44.88 -34.08
C ASP A 30 0.43 44.77 -32.90
N ILE A 31 -0.32 45.85 -32.67
CA ILE A 31 -1.32 45.98 -31.61
C ILE A 31 -2.36 44.87 -31.76
N GLU A 32 -2.67 44.44 -32.98
CA GLU A 32 -3.64 43.38 -33.23
C GLU A 32 -3.07 42.01 -32.85
N ALA A 33 -1.80 41.74 -33.14
CA ALA A 33 -1.11 40.55 -32.64
C ALA A 33 -1.03 40.55 -31.11
N LEU A 34 -0.75 41.69 -30.48
CA LEU A 34 -0.69 41.81 -29.02
C LEU A 34 -2.07 41.61 -28.37
N ARG A 35 -3.13 42.15 -28.98
CA ARG A 35 -4.52 41.94 -28.57
C ARG A 35 -4.92 40.46 -28.67
N LYS A 36 -4.58 39.79 -29.79
CA LYS A 36 -4.81 38.35 -29.98
C LYS A 36 -4.03 37.53 -28.95
N ALA A 37 -2.75 37.83 -28.75
CA ALA A 37 -1.91 37.15 -27.77
C ALA A 37 -2.48 37.29 -26.35
N PHE A 38 -2.93 38.49 -25.97
CA PHE A 38 -3.59 38.73 -24.69
C PHE A 38 -4.88 37.91 -24.54
N PHE A 39 -5.74 37.91 -25.57
CA PHE A 39 -6.96 37.10 -25.56
C PHE A 39 -6.66 35.59 -25.40
N THR A 40 -5.69 35.07 -26.14
CA THR A 40 -5.26 33.67 -26.00
C THR A 40 -4.64 33.38 -24.63
N GLN A 41 -3.97 34.34 -23.99
CA GLN A 41 -3.48 34.17 -22.60
C GLN A 41 -4.64 34.13 -21.60
N MET A 42 -5.67 34.95 -21.80
CA MET A 42 -6.88 34.94 -20.99
C MET A 42 -7.65 33.62 -21.11
N GLU A 43 -7.86 33.12 -22.33
CA GLU A 43 -8.51 31.83 -22.55
C GLU A 43 -7.70 30.68 -21.93
N ARG A 44 -6.38 30.70 -22.07
CA ARG A 44 -5.49 29.72 -21.40
C ARG A 44 -5.65 29.76 -19.89
N ALA A 45 -5.69 30.95 -19.29
CA ALA A 45 -5.88 31.13 -17.86
C ALA A 45 -7.23 30.55 -17.40
N GLU A 46 -8.30 30.80 -18.15
CA GLU A 46 -9.63 30.30 -17.84
C GLU A 46 -9.73 28.77 -17.97
N MET A 47 -9.16 28.20 -19.03
CA MET A 47 -9.06 26.75 -19.22
C MET A 47 -8.32 26.07 -18.07
N ARG A 48 -7.22 26.66 -17.60
CA ARG A 48 -6.47 26.17 -16.44
C ARG A 48 -7.31 26.23 -15.17
N LEU A 49 -8.03 27.34 -14.94
CA LEU A 49 -8.91 27.49 -13.78
C LEU A 49 -9.99 26.40 -13.77
N ARG A 50 -10.70 26.22 -14.89
CA ARG A 50 -11.69 25.14 -15.06
C ARG A 50 -11.09 23.76 -14.82
N GLY A 51 -9.88 23.51 -15.33
CA GLY A 51 -9.16 22.25 -15.11
C GLY A 51 -8.86 21.99 -13.64
N ILE A 52 -8.38 23.00 -12.90
CA ILE A 52 -8.08 22.90 -11.46
C ILE A 52 -9.35 22.64 -10.65
N GLU A 53 -10.43 23.37 -10.94
CA GLU A 53 -11.72 23.21 -10.27
C GLU A 53 -12.33 21.83 -10.53
N MET A 54 -12.25 21.35 -11.77
CA MET A 54 -12.70 20.00 -12.13
C MET A 54 -11.87 18.93 -11.43
N PHE A 55 -10.54 19.08 -11.41
CA PHE A 55 -9.65 18.16 -10.70
C PHE A 55 -10.01 18.09 -9.21
N LEU A 56 -10.09 19.25 -8.55
CA LEU A 56 -10.43 19.34 -7.13
C LEU A 56 -11.82 18.73 -6.85
N GLY A 57 -12.80 19.04 -7.69
CA GLY A 57 -14.16 18.50 -7.59
C GLY A 57 -14.26 16.99 -7.80
N LEU A 58 -13.34 16.39 -8.58
CA LEU A 58 -13.29 14.94 -8.77
C LEU A 58 -12.59 14.23 -7.62
N VAL A 59 -11.44 14.73 -7.17
CA VAL A 59 -10.66 14.07 -6.11
C VAL A 59 -11.34 14.14 -4.74
N GLN A 60 -12.16 15.17 -4.49
CA GLN A 60 -12.90 15.34 -3.23
C GLN A 60 -14.17 14.49 -3.12
N LYS A 61 -14.62 13.80 -4.19
CA LYS A 61 -15.82 12.98 -4.14
C LYS A 61 -15.63 11.76 -3.22
N SER A 62 -16.49 11.66 -2.20
CA SER A 62 -16.48 10.59 -1.19
C SER A 62 -16.76 9.20 -1.77
N ASN A 63 -17.53 9.12 -2.86
CA ASN A 63 -18.12 7.86 -3.35
C ASN A 63 -17.20 7.08 -4.31
N PHE A 64 -16.02 7.60 -4.65
CA PHE A 64 -15.09 6.91 -5.53
C PHE A 64 -14.27 5.86 -4.79
N LEU A 65 -14.07 4.73 -5.47
CA LEU A 65 -13.08 3.73 -5.05
C LEU A 65 -11.69 4.38 -5.00
N PRO A 66 -10.81 3.95 -4.06
CA PRO A 66 -9.45 4.47 -3.98
C PRO A 66 -8.71 4.38 -5.33
N SER A 67 -8.80 3.24 -6.03
CA SER A 67 -8.17 3.05 -7.34
C SER A 67 -8.56 4.12 -8.35
N VAL A 68 -9.82 4.57 -8.35
CA VAL A 68 -10.30 5.64 -9.25
C VAL A 68 -9.66 6.97 -8.87
N ARG A 69 -9.59 7.31 -7.57
CA ARG A 69 -8.91 8.54 -7.12
C ARG A 69 -7.43 8.55 -7.50
N LEU A 70 -6.73 7.42 -7.33
CA LEU A 70 -5.33 7.27 -7.74
C LEU A 70 -5.17 7.46 -9.25
N THR A 71 -6.07 6.89 -10.06
CA THR A 71 -6.07 7.08 -11.52
C THR A 71 -6.30 8.55 -11.90
N ILE A 72 -7.17 9.27 -11.21
CA ILE A 72 -7.39 10.71 -11.45
C ILE A 72 -6.10 11.50 -11.18
N ILE A 73 -5.43 11.23 -10.05
CA ILE A 73 -4.15 11.89 -9.71
C ILE A 73 -3.08 11.55 -10.74
N ASN A 74 -2.93 10.28 -11.10
CA ASN A 74 -1.96 9.84 -12.11
C ASN A 74 -2.28 10.42 -13.50
N GLY A 75 -3.56 10.60 -13.84
CA GLY A 75 -3.99 11.29 -15.05
C GLY A 75 -3.57 12.75 -15.05
N TRP A 76 -3.74 13.45 -13.92
CA TRP A 76 -3.28 14.83 -13.75
C TRP A 76 -1.76 14.96 -13.84
N LEU A 77 -1.02 13.96 -13.36
CA LEU A 77 0.44 13.90 -13.44
C LEU A 77 0.96 13.43 -14.83
N GLY A 78 0.08 13.01 -15.75
CA GLY A 78 0.48 12.46 -17.05
C GLY A 78 1.12 11.07 -16.98
N LEU A 79 0.90 10.32 -15.89
CA LEU A 79 1.52 9.02 -15.62
C LEU A 79 0.70 7.80 -16.11
N LEU A 80 -0.37 8.03 -16.89
CA LEU A 80 -1.21 6.94 -17.38
C LEU A 80 -0.55 6.23 -18.57
N PRO A 81 -0.66 4.90 -18.68
CA PRO A 81 -0.01 4.12 -19.74
C PRO A 81 -0.53 4.42 -21.15
N PHE A 82 -1.74 4.99 -21.25
CA PHE A 82 -2.35 5.44 -22.50
C PHE A 82 -1.98 6.88 -22.86
N ALA A 83 -1.21 7.57 -22.02
CA ALA A 83 -0.76 8.92 -22.31
C ALA A 83 0.24 8.87 -23.49
N PRO A 84 0.16 9.82 -24.44
CA PRO A 84 1.13 9.90 -25.52
C PRO A 84 2.54 10.01 -24.94
N LYS A 85 3.46 9.18 -25.44
CA LYS A 85 4.85 9.00 -24.92
C LYS A 85 5.69 10.29 -24.87
N ASN A 86 5.20 11.40 -25.44
CA ASN A 86 5.91 12.68 -25.54
C ASN A 86 5.54 13.73 -24.48
N THR A 87 4.69 13.43 -23.50
CA THR A 87 4.39 14.38 -22.40
C THR A 87 4.96 13.87 -21.08
N LEU A 88 6.28 13.79 -20.98
CA LEU A 88 6.95 13.46 -19.71
C LEU A 88 6.76 14.53 -18.63
N LEU A 89 6.32 15.74 -18.99
CA LEU A 89 5.90 16.78 -18.07
C LEU A 89 4.77 17.59 -18.73
N LEU A 90 3.55 17.52 -18.20
CA LEU A 90 2.53 18.53 -18.52
C LEU A 90 3.13 19.91 -18.17
N PRO A 91 3.08 20.92 -19.08
CA PRO A 91 3.59 22.26 -18.80
C PRO A 91 3.05 22.79 -17.48
N ASP A 92 3.82 23.61 -16.78
CA ASP A 92 3.36 24.15 -15.51
C ASP A 92 2.03 24.91 -15.72
N CYS A 93 0.95 24.52 -15.03
CA CYS A 93 -0.32 25.25 -15.12
C CYS A 93 -0.15 26.69 -14.63
N LEU A 94 0.91 26.95 -13.84
CA LEU A 94 1.30 28.27 -13.37
C LEU A 94 2.29 29.00 -14.31
N GLU A 95 2.73 28.37 -15.39
CA GLU A 95 3.63 28.97 -16.36
C GLU A 95 2.97 30.15 -17.06
N ASN A 96 3.71 31.26 -17.18
CA ASN A 96 3.28 32.48 -17.86
C ASN A 96 2.05 33.18 -17.24
N ILE A 97 1.65 32.80 -16.03
CA ILE A 97 0.59 33.50 -15.27
C ILE A 97 0.87 34.99 -15.05
N PRO A 98 2.12 35.48 -14.92
CA PRO A 98 2.36 36.91 -14.83
C PRO A 98 1.87 37.74 -16.04
N LEU A 99 1.63 37.10 -17.20
CA LEU A 99 1.10 37.73 -18.41
C LEU A 99 -0.43 37.94 -18.39
N VAL A 100 -1.10 37.43 -17.36
CA VAL A 100 -2.54 37.52 -17.16
C VAL A 100 -2.85 38.66 -16.17
N PRO A 101 -3.98 39.37 -16.27
CA PRO A 101 -4.31 40.44 -15.35
C PRO A 101 -4.35 39.99 -13.89
N VAL A 102 -4.11 40.96 -13.00
CA VAL A 102 -3.86 40.70 -11.57
C VAL A 102 -5.01 39.93 -10.91
N TYR A 103 -6.26 40.24 -11.26
CA TYR A 103 -7.43 39.58 -10.71
C TYR A 103 -7.47 38.08 -11.08
N GLN A 104 -7.39 37.74 -12.36
CA GLN A 104 -7.41 36.35 -12.84
C GLN A 104 -6.21 35.57 -12.31
N ARG A 105 -5.04 36.20 -12.21
CA ARG A 105 -3.86 35.63 -11.55
C ARG A 105 -4.13 35.30 -10.08
N ALA A 106 -4.79 36.19 -9.33
CA ALA A 106 -5.13 35.96 -7.93
C ALA A 106 -6.11 34.79 -7.78
N VAL A 107 -7.15 34.72 -8.63
CA VAL A 107 -8.12 33.63 -8.63
C VAL A 107 -7.45 32.28 -8.93
N LEU A 108 -6.60 32.20 -9.95
CA LEU A 108 -5.84 30.99 -10.28
C LEU A 108 -4.96 30.52 -9.12
N ARG A 109 -4.25 31.45 -8.46
CA ARG A 109 -3.43 31.13 -7.30
C ARG A 109 -4.26 30.66 -6.11
N ALA A 110 -5.40 31.29 -5.85
CA ALA A 110 -6.31 30.85 -4.79
C ALA A 110 -6.85 29.44 -5.05
N SER A 111 -7.21 29.12 -6.30
CA SER A 111 -7.65 27.77 -6.66
C SER A 111 -6.55 26.72 -6.50
N TRP A 112 -5.29 27.05 -6.83
CA TRP A 112 -4.15 26.17 -6.56
C TRP A 112 -3.85 26.00 -5.07
N ALA A 113 -3.99 27.06 -4.27
CA ALA A 113 -3.84 26.96 -2.81
C ALA A 113 -4.80 25.92 -2.23
N ARG A 114 -6.05 25.85 -2.71
CA ARG A 114 -7.02 24.81 -2.31
C ARG A 114 -6.56 23.40 -2.68
N VAL A 115 -5.88 23.24 -3.81
CA VAL A 115 -5.27 21.95 -4.18
C VAL A 115 -4.16 21.61 -3.20
N TRP A 116 -3.30 22.56 -2.84
CA TRP A 116 -2.21 22.33 -1.87
C TRP A 116 -2.72 21.97 -0.47
N GLU A 117 -3.74 22.66 0.01
CA GLU A 117 -4.41 22.31 1.27
C GLU A 117 -4.96 20.89 1.24
N TRP A 118 -5.62 20.51 0.14
CA TRP A 118 -6.13 19.16 -0.05
C TRP A 118 -5.00 18.12 -0.09
N VAL A 119 -3.93 18.36 -0.85
CA VAL A 119 -2.77 17.44 -0.95
C VAL A 119 -2.14 17.21 0.42
N VAL A 120 -1.92 18.27 1.19
CA VAL A 120 -1.33 18.17 2.53
C VAL A 120 -2.26 17.44 3.49
N SER A 121 -3.57 17.70 3.43
CA SER A 121 -4.56 16.97 4.22
C SER A 121 -4.58 15.48 3.89
N GLU A 122 -4.61 15.13 2.60
CA GLU A 122 -4.66 13.76 2.15
C GLU A 122 -3.35 13.01 2.46
N LEU A 123 -2.21 13.65 2.23
CA LEU A 123 -0.90 13.12 2.57
C LEU A 123 -0.81 12.84 4.08
N ARG A 124 -1.27 13.76 4.93
CA ARG A 124 -1.35 13.55 6.37
C ARG A 124 -2.16 12.31 6.72
N ALA A 125 -3.36 12.16 6.15
CA ALA A 125 -4.21 11.01 6.43
C ALA A 125 -3.53 9.68 6.05
N HIS A 126 -2.80 9.65 4.93
CA HIS A 126 -2.08 8.46 4.47
C HIS A 126 -0.83 8.18 5.31
N VAL A 127 -0.04 9.21 5.64
CA VAL A 127 1.18 9.08 6.45
C VAL A 127 0.85 8.57 7.86
N LEU A 128 -0.19 9.11 8.50
CA LEU A 128 -0.61 8.67 9.83
C LEU A 128 -1.13 7.22 9.84
N LYS A 129 -1.87 6.82 8.80
CA LYS A 129 -2.29 5.41 8.63
C LYS A 129 -1.09 4.48 8.45
N ALA A 130 -0.09 4.89 7.67
CA ALA A 130 1.14 4.12 7.49
C ALA A 130 1.92 3.99 8.81
N GLU A 131 2.03 5.07 9.57
CA GLU A 131 2.68 5.08 10.88
C GLU A 131 1.98 4.16 11.88
N GLN A 132 0.65 4.25 12.00
CA GLN A 132 -0.14 3.37 12.87
C GLN A 132 0.06 1.90 12.53
N TYR A 133 0.08 1.57 11.24
CA TYR A 133 0.34 0.20 10.78
C TYR A 133 1.74 -0.27 11.17
N CYS A 134 2.76 0.57 10.97
CA CYS A 134 4.13 0.25 11.38
C CYS A 134 4.21 0.02 12.89
N VAL A 135 3.62 0.88 13.73
CA VAL A 135 3.62 0.73 15.19
C VAL A 135 2.92 -0.57 15.62
N ALA A 136 1.77 -0.90 15.02
CA ALA A 136 1.05 -2.14 15.29
C ALA A 136 1.83 -3.39 14.86
N ALA A 137 2.61 -3.32 13.78
CA ALA A 137 3.48 -4.41 13.35
C ALA A 137 4.63 -4.66 14.34
N HIS A 138 5.14 -3.61 14.99
CA HIS A 138 6.18 -3.72 16.01
C HIS A 138 5.62 -4.27 17.34
N SER A 139 4.44 -3.84 17.77
CA SER A 139 3.82 -4.31 19.02
C SER A 139 3.37 -5.77 18.98
N THR A 140 3.00 -6.29 17.80
CA THR A 140 2.55 -7.67 17.59
C THR A 140 3.69 -8.67 17.36
N GLY A 141 4.96 -8.23 17.47
CA GLY A 141 6.13 -9.09 17.31
C GLY A 141 6.34 -9.67 15.91
N ARG A 142 5.58 -9.23 14.90
CA ARG A 142 5.77 -9.66 13.50
C ARG A 142 7.11 -9.24 12.91
N LEU A 143 7.78 -8.26 13.53
CA LEU A 143 9.05 -7.73 13.08
C LEU A 143 10.26 -8.17 13.93
N VAL A 144 10.08 -8.89 15.04
CA VAL A 144 11.19 -9.28 15.92
C VAL A 144 11.26 -10.79 16.07
N LYS A 145 11.97 -11.41 15.14
CA LYS A 145 12.83 -12.58 15.40
C LYS A 145 13.95 -12.59 14.35
N SER A 146 14.85 -11.61 14.44
CA SER A 146 16.23 -11.88 14.02
C SER A 146 16.82 -12.81 15.07
N ARG A 147 16.64 -14.12 14.88
CA ARG A 147 17.40 -15.11 15.63
C ARG A 147 18.75 -15.15 14.94
N GLU A 148 19.71 -14.39 15.45
CA GLU A 148 21.11 -14.54 15.09
C GLU A 148 21.53 -15.97 15.44
N ASN A 149 21.43 -16.86 14.46
CA ASN A 149 22.14 -18.14 14.49
C ASN A 149 23.56 -17.84 13.97
N PRO A 150 24.63 -18.07 14.74
CA PRO A 150 26.00 -17.73 14.35
C PRO A 150 26.61 -18.72 13.34
N SER A 151 25.81 -19.32 12.45
CA SER A 151 26.25 -20.46 11.62
C SER A 151 25.64 -20.51 10.21
N CYS A 152 25.38 -19.37 9.55
CA CYS A 152 25.21 -19.39 8.10
C CYS A 152 25.84 -18.15 7.46
N LYS A 153 27.00 -18.35 6.84
CA LYS A 153 27.55 -17.44 5.84
C LYS A 153 26.77 -17.64 4.53
N ASP A 154 25.55 -17.12 4.45
CA ASP A 154 24.86 -16.96 3.18
C ASP A 154 24.38 -15.52 3.07
N SER A 155 25.08 -14.77 2.23
CA SER A 155 24.97 -13.34 1.97
C SER A 155 23.74 -12.99 1.13
N ASN A 156 22.56 -13.43 1.55
CA ASN A 156 21.28 -12.98 1.01
C ASN A 156 20.33 -12.66 2.17
N LEU A 157 20.74 -11.70 3.00
CA LEU A 157 19.83 -11.01 3.91
C LEU A 157 18.75 -10.37 3.03
N SER A 158 17.58 -11.00 3.00
CA SER A 158 16.53 -10.60 2.07
C SER A 158 16.17 -9.13 2.32
N SER A 159 16.17 -8.34 1.24
CA SER A 159 15.71 -6.94 1.17
C SER A 159 14.25 -6.73 1.63
N ARG A 160 13.63 -7.78 2.17
CA ARG A 160 12.22 -7.92 2.53
C ARG A 160 11.86 -7.24 3.85
N ASP A 161 12.84 -6.98 4.71
CA ASP A 161 12.60 -6.48 6.08
C ASP A 161 12.81 -4.97 6.25
N HIS A 162 13.31 -4.26 5.24
CA HIS A 162 13.79 -2.88 5.45
C HIS A 162 12.80 -1.78 5.05
N ASN A 163 11.75 -2.06 4.26
CA ASN A 163 10.79 -1.01 3.87
C ASN A 163 9.35 -1.51 3.87
N ILE A 164 8.76 -1.60 5.07
CA ILE A 164 7.35 -1.97 5.28
C ILE A 164 6.45 -1.04 4.45
N LEU A 165 6.77 0.26 4.39
CA LEU A 165 6.02 1.24 3.61
C LEU A 165 5.94 0.85 2.13
N ALA A 166 7.04 0.41 1.52
CA ALA A 166 7.07 0.03 0.09
C ALA A 166 6.17 -1.18 -0.24
N SER A 167 5.92 -2.05 0.73
CA SER A 167 5.02 -3.21 0.55
C SER A 167 3.53 -2.86 0.68
N MET A 168 3.19 -1.65 1.15
CA MET A 168 1.80 -1.26 1.38
C MET A 168 1.14 -0.71 0.11
N PRO A 169 -0.13 -1.04 -0.19
CA PRO A 169 -0.87 -0.41 -1.30
C PRO A 169 -0.98 1.11 -1.18
N LEU A 170 -0.97 1.61 0.06
CA LEU A 170 -1.01 3.04 0.42
C LEU A 170 0.22 3.82 -0.09
N SER A 171 1.36 3.16 -0.29
CA SER A 171 2.59 3.79 -0.77
C SER A 171 2.41 4.44 -2.14
N ARG A 172 1.55 3.86 -3.01
CA ARG A 172 1.25 4.40 -4.33
C ARG A 172 0.55 5.76 -4.24
N PHE A 173 -0.35 5.93 -3.28
CA PHE A 173 -1.00 7.22 -3.02
C PHE A 173 -0.03 8.24 -2.45
N ILE A 174 0.79 7.83 -1.48
CA ILE A 174 1.81 8.70 -0.89
C ILE A 174 2.77 9.20 -1.97
N LEU A 175 3.23 8.31 -2.85
CA LEU A 175 4.13 8.66 -3.95
C LEU A 175 3.47 9.64 -4.93
N ALA A 176 2.22 9.39 -5.32
CA ALA A 176 1.48 10.26 -6.22
C ALA A 176 1.26 11.67 -5.60
N LEU A 177 0.92 11.74 -4.32
CA LEU A 177 0.74 13.02 -3.60
C LEU A 177 2.06 13.76 -3.40
N VAL A 178 3.15 13.04 -3.10
CA VAL A 178 4.50 13.61 -3.03
C VAL A 178 4.89 14.17 -4.40
N CYS A 179 4.69 13.42 -5.48
CA CYS A 179 4.97 13.89 -6.83
C CYS A 179 4.17 15.16 -7.16
N LEU A 180 2.88 15.20 -6.82
CA LEU A 180 2.06 16.40 -6.98
C LEU A 180 2.62 17.59 -6.19
N SER A 181 3.17 17.36 -4.99
CA SER A 181 3.79 18.40 -4.15
C SER A 181 5.20 18.84 -4.59
N THR A 182 5.85 18.15 -5.53
CA THR A 182 7.21 18.49 -6.01
C THR A 182 7.24 19.53 -7.14
N ARG A 183 6.09 20.10 -7.51
CA ARG A 183 6.00 21.15 -8.54
C ARG A 183 6.70 22.45 -8.11
N ALA A 184 6.99 23.33 -9.05
CA ALA A 184 7.56 24.64 -8.74
C ALA A 184 6.59 25.47 -7.88
N HIS A 185 7.08 26.02 -6.77
CA HIS A 185 6.28 26.75 -5.80
C HIS A 185 6.65 28.23 -5.76
N GLY A 186 5.65 29.11 -5.69
CA GLY A 186 5.86 30.51 -5.31
C GLY A 186 6.12 30.66 -3.81
N GLY A 187 6.59 31.83 -3.38
CA GLY A 187 6.83 32.10 -1.96
C GLY A 187 5.58 31.98 -1.06
N SER A 188 4.41 32.39 -1.56
CA SER A 188 3.12 32.21 -0.87
C SER A 188 2.77 30.74 -0.68
N ASP A 189 3.05 29.93 -1.70
CA ASP A 189 2.66 28.52 -1.75
C ASP A 189 3.57 27.71 -0.82
N LEU A 190 4.87 28.03 -0.77
CA LEU A 190 5.81 27.49 0.21
C LEU A 190 5.36 27.79 1.64
N SER A 191 4.96 29.04 1.93
CA SER A 191 4.45 29.39 3.26
C SER A 191 3.23 28.56 3.64
N LEU A 192 2.29 28.35 2.71
CA LEU A 192 1.12 27.50 2.90
C LEU A 192 1.52 26.05 3.17
N LEU A 193 2.38 25.46 2.35
CA LEU A 193 2.82 24.05 2.50
C LEU A 193 3.60 23.82 3.80
N ILE A 194 4.47 24.76 4.19
CA ILE A 194 5.24 24.70 5.43
C ILE A 194 4.29 24.83 6.63
N SER A 195 3.40 25.83 6.63
CA SER A 195 2.41 26.03 7.69
C SER A 195 1.42 24.86 7.81
N GLY A 196 1.11 24.24 6.67
CA GLY A 196 0.33 23.01 6.58
C GLY A 196 1.07 21.77 7.09
N GLY A 197 2.35 21.85 7.46
CA GLY A 197 3.10 20.76 8.06
C GLY A 197 3.69 19.75 7.06
N LEU A 198 3.83 20.12 5.78
CA LEU A 198 4.43 19.24 4.76
C LEU A 198 5.81 18.75 5.18
N LEU A 199 6.63 19.61 5.78
CA LEU A 199 7.98 19.24 6.24
C LEU A 199 7.94 18.13 7.30
N ALA A 200 7.03 18.22 8.27
CA ALA A 200 6.86 17.21 9.30
C ALA A 200 6.38 15.87 8.69
N LEU A 201 5.46 15.92 7.72
CA LEU A 201 5.00 14.73 6.99
C LEU A 201 6.15 14.06 6.23
N MET A 202 7.00 14.85 5.57
CA MET A 202 8.17 14.34 4.86
C MET A 202 9.19 13.71 5.81
N GLN A 203 9.45 14.34 6.97
CA GLN A 203 10.31 13.76 8.01
C GLN A 203 9.76 12.44 8.54
N THR A 204 8.44 12.35 8.76
CA THR A 204 7.79 11.10 9.15
C THR A 204 7.94 10.04 8.06
N LEU A 205 7.75 10.37 6.79
CA LEU A 205 7.97 9.44 5.68
C LEU A 205 9.42 8.94 5.62
N LEU A 206 10.41 9.83 5.74
CA LEU A 206 11.83 9.45 5.77
C LEU A 206 12.13 8.51 6.95
N ARG A 207 11.57 8.79 8.12
CA ARG A 207 11.69 7.92 9.29
C ARG A 207 11.03 6.56 9.08
N LEU A 208 9.87 6.49 8.42
CA LEU A 208 9.17 5.24 8.11
C LEU A 208 9.88 4.40 7.04
N ILE A 209 10.56 5.04 6.09
CA ILE A 209 11.38 4.37 5.07
C ILE A 209 12.65 3.77 5.69
N GLY A 210 13.21 4.44 6.70
CA GLY A 210 14.44 4.01 7.37
C GLY A 210 15.71 4.28 6.56
N PRO A 211 16.89 4.08 7.16
CA PRO A 211 18.16 4.28 6.47
C PRO A 211 18.35 3.24 5.36
N SER A 212 18.66 3.70 4.14
CA SER A 212 19.05 2.85 3.03
C SER A 212 20.48 2.35 3.27
N ASN A 213 20.66 1.06 3.60
CA ASN A 213 21.97 0.39 3.68
C ASN A 213 22.61 0.15 2.30
N SER A 214 22.36 1.02 1.31
CA SER A 214 23.10 1.00 0.05
C SER A 214 24.43 1.69 0.30
N SER A 215 25.51 0.91 0.42
CA SER A 215 26.83 1.44 0.08
C SER A 215 26.75 2.01 -1.34
N PRO A 216 27.51 3.07 -1.68
CA PRO A 216 27.55 3.58 -3.04
C PRO A 216 28.34 2.60 -3.92
N SER A 217 27.78 1.42 -4.20
CA SER A 217 28.33 0.52 -5.20
C SER A 217 28.00 1.10 -6.56
N VAL A 218 29.06 1.42 -7.30
CA VAL A 218 29.13 1.74 -8.73
C VAL A 218 27.86 1.29 -9.48
N ARG A 219 27.10 2.27 -9.97
CA ARG A 219 25.98 2.03 -10.88
C ARG A 219 26.56 1.44 -12.17
N ASN A 220 26.38 0.14 -12.39
CA ASN A 220 26.49 -0.42 -13.74
C ASN A 220 25.30 0.10 -14.55
N GLU A 221 25.59 0.85 -15.60
CA GLU A 221 24.61 1.56 -16.44
C GLU A 221 23.72 0.63 -17.29
N ASP A 222 23.94 -0.69 -17.26
CA ASP A 222 23.29 -1.65 -18.16
C ASP A 222 22.07 -2.40 -17.60
N LYS A 223 21.51 -1.99 -16.46
CA LYS A 223 20.22 -2.57 -15.99
C LYS A 223 19.09 -1.59 -16.23
N GLU A 224 18.58 -1.61 -17.46
CA GLU A 224 17.27 -1.09 -17.82
C GLU A 224 16.23 -1.43 -16.74
N ASN A 225 15.63 -0.38 -16.16
CA ASN A 225 14.33 -0.31 -15.50
C ASN A 225 13.67 -1.63 -15.05
N VAL A 226 14.29 -2.35 -14.12
CA VAL A 226 13.55 -3.34 -13.32
C VAL A 226 12.77 -2.58 -12.25
N VAL A 227 11.58 -2.11 -12.60
CA VAL A 227 10.58 -1.64 -11.62
C VAL A 227 10.06 -2.87 -10.89
N ALA A 228 10.61 -3.17 -9.71
CA ALA A 228 10.10 -4.24 -8.87
C ALA A 228 8.69 -3.86 -8.38
N ILE A 229 7.66 -4.46 -8.99
CA ILE A 229 6.30 -4.40 -8.48
C ILE A 229 6.26 -5.33 -7.27
N PHE A 230 6.19 -4.76 -6.07
CA PHE A 230 5.92 -5.53 -4.86
C PHE A 230 4.49 -6.06 -4.95
N GLU A 231 4.37 -7.33 -5.32
CA GLU A 231 3.12 -8.07 -5.23
C GLU A 231 2.85 -8.34 -3.74
N GLU A 232 1.69 -7.91 -3.28
CA GLU A 232 1.19 -8.25 -1.96
C GLU A 232 1.15 -9.77 -1.89
N ALA A 233 1.82 -10.35 -0.89
CA ALA A 233 1.66 -11.77 -0.62
C ALA A 233 0.21 -11.98 -0.20
N ALA A 234 -0.67 -12.21 -1.18
CA ALA A 234 -1.97 -12.78 -0.97
C ALA A 234 -1.71 -13.94 -0.01
N LYS A 235 -2.32 -13.89 1.17
CA LYS A 235 -2.29 -15.04 2.07
C LYS A 235 -2.83 -16.19 1.24
N LYS A 236 -1.95 -17.03 0.69
CA LYS A 236 -2.37 -18.32 0.17
C LYS A 236 -3.21 -18.91 1.29
N PRO A 237 -4.47 -19.29 1.04
CA PRO A 237 -5.23 -20.03 2.04
C PRO A 237 -4.30 -21.14 2.49
N ARG A 238 -3.94 -21.14 3.78
CA ARG A 238 -3.14 -22.22 4.34
C ARG A 238 -3.94 -23.46 4.05
N MET A 239 -3.48 -24.26 3.10
CA MET A 239 -4.04 -25.60 2.89
C MET A 239 -4.00 -26.25 4.27
N PRO A 240 -5.11 -26.81 4.77
CA PRO A 240 -5.06 -27.59 6.00
C PRO A 240 -3.91 -28.61 5.84
N PRO A 241 -3.07 -28.80 6.87
CA PRO A 241 -2.00 -29.76 6.78
C PRO A 241 -2.59 -31.10 6.31
N PRO A 242 -1.91 -31.83 5.41
CA PRO A 242 -2.41 -33.13 4.97
C PRO A 242 -2.75 -33.97 6.20
N PRO A 243 -3.87 -34.71 6.19
CA PRO A 243 -4.24 -35.55 7.32
C PRO A 243 -3.07 -36.48 7.64
N LEU A 244 -2.71 -36.55 8.92
CA LEU A 244 -1.61 -37.41 9.40
C LEU A 244 -1.82 -38.83 8.87
N SER A 245 -0.77 -39.42 8.30
CA SER A 245 -0.85 -40.79 7.79
C SER A 245 -1.12 -41.76 8.95
N GLY A 246 -1.92 -42.81 8.74
CA GLY A 246 -2.31 -43.76 9.79
C GLY A 246 -1.14 -44.26 10.67
N PRO A 247 0.00 -44.70 10.10
CA PRO A 247 1.16 -45.11 10.88
C PRO A 247 1.77 -43.97 11.73
N GLU A 248 1.74 -42.73 11.25
CA GLU A 248 2.21 -41.56 12.01
C GLU A 248 1.27 -41.26 13.17
N LEU A 249 -0.04 -41.42 12.97
CA LEU A 249 -1.04 -41.25 14.01
C LEU A 249 -0.86 -42.30 15.12
N ALA A 250 -0.61 -43.55 14.76
CA ALA A 250 -0.33 -44.62 15.72
C ALA A 250 0.94 -44.34 16.57
N ALA A 251 1.99 -43.78 15.97
CA ALA A 251 3.22 -43.41 16.70
C ALA A 251 3.01 -42.27 17.73
N MET A 252 1.97 -41.45 17.57
CA MET A 252 1.61 -40.38 18.50
C MET A 252 0.70 -40.84 19.66
N MET A 253 0.17 -42.06 19.58
CA MET A 253 -0.71 -42.61 20.61
C MET A 253 0.10 -43.20 21.76
N LYS A 254 0.47 -42.35 22.72
CA LYS A 254 1.19 -42.72 23.95
C LYS A 254 0.27 -42.58 25.16
N VAL A 255 0.64 -43.22 26.26
CA VAL A 255 -0.09 -43.06 27.53
C VAL A 255 -0.17 -41.57 27.89
N GLY A 256 -1.39 -41.11 28.20
CA GLY A 256 -1.70 -39.70 28.47
C GLY A 256 -2.17 -38.88 27.26
N THR A 257 -2.10 -39.42 26.03
CA THR A 257 -2.60 -38.74 24.83
C THR A 257 -4.13 -38.62 24.88
N ARG A 258 -4.66 -37.43 24.58
CA ARG A 258 -6.10 -37.15 24.46
C ARG A 258 -6.62 -37.53 23.07
N VAL A 259 -7.70 -38.29 23.05
CA VAL A 259 -8.27 -38.88 21.83
C VAL A 259 -9.79 -38.71 21.77
N VAL A 260 -10.32 -38.74 20.55
CA VAL A 260 -11.75 -38.80 20.23
C VAL A 260 -11.97 -39.85 19.15
N ARG A 261 -13.24 -40.22 18.89
CA ARG A 261 -13.58 -41.14 17.78
C ARG A 261 -13.01 -40.64 16.44
N GLY A 262 -12.32 -41.54 15.74
CA GLY A 262 -11.67 -41.34 14.44
C GLY A 262 -12.55 -41.77 13.25
N ILE A 263 -11.97 -41.80 12.05
CA ILE A 263 -12.71 -42.06 10.80
C ILE A 263 -13.17 -43.52 10.65
N ASP A 264 -12.42 -44.48 11.20
CA ASP A 264 -12.75 -45.92 11.11
C ASP A 264 -13.62 -46.42 12.27
N TRP A 265 -14.10 -45.51 13.14
CA TRP A 265 -14.87 -45.85 14.33
C TRP A 265 -16.16 -46.62 14.02
N LYS A 266 -16.34 -47.78 14.65
CA LYS A 266 -17.53 -48.65 14.50
C LYS A 266 -18.14 -49.13 15.81
N TRP A 267 -17.74 -48.52 16.93
CA TRP A 267 -17.99 -49.04 18.28
C TRP A 267 -19.21 -48.39 18.98
N GLY A 268 -20.14 -47.84 18.20
CA GLY A 268 -21.32 -47.14 18.73
C GLY A 268 -20.95 -45.94 19.58
N ASP A 269 -21.65 -45.72 20.68
CA ASP A 269 -21.46 -44.56 21.57
C ASP A 269 -20.64 -44.87 22.83
N GLN A 270 -19.66 -45.78 22.72
CA GLN A 270 -18.79 -46.12 23.86
C GLN A 270 -17.99 -44.93 24.40
N ASP A 271 -17.66 -43.96 23.55
CA ASP A 271 -17.01 -42.70 23.91
C ASP A 271 -17.96 -41.68 24.58
N GLY A 272 -19.27 -41.96 24.64
CA GLY A 272 -20.26 -41.11 25.30
C GLY A 272 -20.81 -39.98 24.41
N PRO A 273 -21.38 -38.92 25.01
CA PRO A 273 -21.99 -37.83 24.27
C PRO A 273 -20.96 -37.04 23.47
N TYR A 274 -21.28 -36.71 22.22
CA TYR A 274 -20.36 -36.04 21.31
C TYR A 274 -20.00 -34.60 21.76
N PRO A 275 -18.72 -34.19 21.66
CA PRO A 275 -17.53 -34.99 21.36
C PRO A 275 -17.05 -35.80 22.58
N GLY A 276 -17.11 -37.13 22.49
CA GLY A 276 -16.65 -38.02 23.54
C GLY A 276 -15.13 -38.06 23.58
N GLU A 277 -14.53 -37.47 24.61
CA GLU A 277 -13.08 -37.44 24.79
C GLU A 277 -12.61 -38.56 25.72
N GLY A 278 -11.42 -39.08 25.43
CA GLY A 278 -10.77 -40.10 26.22
C GLY A 278 -9.28 -39.91 26.33
N THR A 279 -8.67 -40.67 27.23
CA THR A 279 -7.24 -40.66 27.50
C THR A 279 -6.68 -42.04 27.23
N VAL A 280 -5.61 -42.12 26.45
CA VAL A 280 -4.86 -43.36 26.24
C VAL A 280 -4.22 -43.78 27.56
N ILE A 281 -4.48 -45.02 28.00
CA ILE A 281 -3.99 -45.55 29.27
C ILE A 281 -3.04 -46.75 29.12
N GLY A 282 -2.85 -47.23 27.89
CA GLY A 282 -1.93 -48.32 27.57
C GLY A 282 -1.06 -47.99 26.36
N GLU A 283 0.10 -48.63 26.27
CA GLU A 283 0.95 -48.55 25.07
C GLU A 283 0.26 -49.26 23.89
N LEU A 284 0.62 -48.84 22.67
CA LEU A 284 0.16 -49.50 21.46
C LEU A 284 0.76 -50.92 21.41
N GLY A 285 -0.09 -51.94 21.44
CA GLY A 285 0.34 -53.33 21.33
C GLY A 285 0.92 -53.63 19.94
N GLU A 286 1.83 -54.61 19.86
CA GLU A 286 2.37 -55.11 18.59
C GLU A 286 1.28 -55.67 17.66
N ASP A 287 0.13 -56.01 18.22
CA ASP A 287 -1.07 -56.44 17.52
C ASP A 287 -1.91 -55.29 16.93
N GLY A 288 -1.53 -54.02 17.17
CA GLY A 288 -2.17 -52.83 16.60
C GLY A 288 -3.41 -52.34 17.36
N TRP A 289 -3.57 -52.74 18.62
CA TRP A 289 -4.63 -52.29 19.53
C TRP A 289 -4.10 -51.34 20.58
N ILE A 290 -4.91 -50.36 20.98
CA ILE A 290 -4.57 -49.43 22.05
C ILE A 290 -5.70 -49.25 23.04
N ARG A 291 -5.37 -49.16 24.32
CA ARG A 291 -6.33 -49.05 25.42
C ARG A 291 -6.62 -47.60 25.80
N VAL A 292 -7.89 -47.24 25.83
CA VAL A 292 -8.39 -45.89 26.15
C VAL A 292 -9.37 -45.95 27.31
N GLN A 293 -9.24 -45.00 28.22
CA GLN A 293 -10.26 -44.68 29.23
C GLN A 293 -10.98 -43.41 28.79
N TRP A 294 -12.28 -43.52 28.54
CA TRP A 294 -13.13 -42.37 28.19
C TRP A 294 -13.47 -41.58 29.44
N ASP A 295 -13.75 -40.28 29.27
CA ASP A 295 -14.11 -39.39 30.39
C ASP A 295 -15.43 -39.79 31.06
N ASN A 296 -16.28 -40.56 30.35
CA ASN A 296 -17.49 -41.18 30.91
C ASN A 296 -17.19 -42.36 31.88
N GLY A 297 -15.92 -42.71 32.08
CA GLY A 297 -15.46 -43.78 32.98
C GLY A 297 -15.35 -45.15 32.32
N SER A 298 -15.84 -45.34 31.09
CA SER A 298 -15.69 -46.60 30.37
C SER A 298 -14.26 -46.79 29.87
N THR A 299 -13.85 -48.04 29.70
CA THR A 299 -12.49 -48.39 29.24
C THR A 299 -12.57 -49.53 28.24
N ASN A 300 -11.93 -49.36 27.09
CA ASN A 300 -11.86 -50.41 26.07
C ASN A 300 -10.59 -50.28 25.21
N SER A 301 -10.38 -51.25 24.32
CA SER A 301 -9.28 -51.23 23.34
C SER A 301 -9.81 -50.98 21.93
N TYR A 302 -9.07 -50.17 21.16
CA TYR A 302 -9.44 -49.71 19.82
C TYR A 302 -8.31 -49.93 18.81
N ARG A 303 -8.64 -50.01 17.52
CA ARG A 303 -7.65 -50.29 16.46
C ARG A 303 -6.86 -49.04 16.13
N MET A 304 -5.53 -49.14 16.17
CA MET A 304 -4.58 -48.12 15.78
C MET A 304 -3.46 -48.77 14.94
N GLY A 305 -3.84 -49.37 13.81
CA GLY A 305 -2.94 -50.11 12.92
C GLY A 305 -3.37 -51.54 12.65
N LYS A 306 -4.26 -52.13 13.48
CA LYS A 306 -4.89 -53.42 13.19
C LYS A 306 -5.75 -53.32 11.94
N GLU A 307 -5.60 -54.25 11.00
CA GLU A 307 -6.33 -54.26 9.70
C GLU A 307 -6.17 -52.97 8.89
N SER A 308 -5.11 -52.20 9.13
CA SER A 308 -4.92 -50.86 8.57
C SER A 308 -6.03 -49.87 8.94
N LYS A 309 -6.65 -50.05 10.12
CA LYS A 309 -7.74 -49.22 10.64
C LYS A 309 -7.32 -48.41 11.86
N TYR A 310 -7.85 -47.19 11.93
CA TYR A 310 -7.52 -46.17 12.93
C TYR A 310 -8.82 -45.60 13.50
N ASP A 311 -9.29 -46.25 14.57
CA ASP A 311 -10.56 -45.94 15.21
C ASP A 311 -10.50 -44.63 16.03
N LEU A 312 -9.31 -44.08 16.30
CA LEU A 312 -9.11 -42.89 17.15
C LEU A 312 -8.40 -41.77 16.39
N LYS A 313 -8.66 -40.52 16.78
CA LYS A 313 -7.89 -39.33 16.35
C LYS A 313 -7.50 -38.48 17.55
N LEU A 314 -6.48 -37.64 17.39
CA LEU A 314 -6.07 -36.67 18.42
C LEU A 314 -7.11 -35.55 18.53
N VAL A 315 -7.37 -35.07 19.76
CA VAL A 315 -8.33 -33.98 20.04
C VAL A 315 -7.99 -32.70 19.24
N ASP A 316 -6.70 -32.40 19.04
CA ASP A 316 -6.23 -31.20 18.32
C ASP A 316 -5.89 -31.44 16.82
N SER A 317 -6.32 -32.55 16.23
CA SER A 317 -6.13 -32.78 14.78
C SER A 317 -7.17 -31.98 13.98
N PRO A 318 -6.78 -31.18 12.96
CA PRO A 318 -7.73 -30.40 12.17
C PRO A 318 -8.74 -31.34 11.50
N ILE A 319 -9.99 -31.25 11.93
CA ILE A 319 -11.12 -32.05 11.47
C ILE A 319 -11.30 -31.86 9.94
N PRO A 320 -11.24 -32.92 9.11
CA PRO A 320 -11.80 -32.84 7.77
C PRO A 320 -13.33 -32.77 7.86
N PRO A 321 -14.01 -31.94 7.05
CA PRO A 321 -15.47 -31.97 6.96
C PRO A 321 -15.96 -33.35 6.51
N ALA A 322 -17.10 -33.78 7.04
CA ALA A 322 -17.72 -35.08 6.75
C ALA A 322 -17.99 -35.24 5.24
N PRO A 323 -17.89 -36.45 4.67
CA PRO A 323 -18.31 -36.68 3.30
C PRO A 323 -19.82 -36.48 3.19
N GLU A 324 -20.23 -35.53 2.35
CA GLU A 324 -21.62 -35.40 1.91
C GLU A 324 -22.02 -36.70 1.19
N SER A 325 -23.17 -37.23 1.58
CA SER A 325 -23.78 -38.39 0.95
C SER A 325 -24.25 -38.00 -0.46
N ASP A 326 -23.52 -38.43 -1.48
CA ASP A 326 -24.00 -38.43 -2.87
C ASP A 326 -25.15 -39.46 -2.98
N SER A 327 -26.37 -38.96 -2.82
CA SER A 327 -27.53 -39.56 -3.45
C SER A 327 -27.95 -38.61 -4.56
N ASP A 328 -27.63 -38.92 -5.82
CA ASP A 328 -28.46 -38.46 -6.91
C ASP A 328 -28.56 -39.52 -8.02
N THR A 329 -29.83 -39.76 -8.30
CA THR A 329 -30.55 -40.62 -9.21
C THR A 329 -30.33 -40.32 -10.69
N ASP A 330 -30.47 -41.40 -11.46
CA ASP A 330 -31.18 -41.56 -12.74
C ASP A 330 -30.64 -40.96 -14.05
N GLU A 331 -30.24 -41.92 -14.89
CA GLU A 331 -30.48 -42.12 -16.32
C GLU A 331 -31.50 -41.19 -17.00
N GLU A 332 -31.15 -40.69 -18.19
CA GLU A 332 -32.07 -40.61 -19.34
C GLU A 332 -31.26 -40.54 -20.65
N GLU A 333 -31.48 -41.54 -21.51
CA GLU A 333 -31.37 -41.48 -22.97
C GLU A 333 -32.70 -41.02 -23.56
#